data_AF-A0A496P2T4-F1
#
_entry.id   AF-A0A496P2T4-F1
#
_cell.length_a   1.000
_cell.length_b   1.000
_cell.length_c   1.000
_cell.angle_alpha   90.00
_cell.angle_beta   90.00
_cell.angle_gamma   90.00
#
_symmetry.space_group_name_H-M   'P 1'
#
loop_
_entity.id
_entity.type
_entity.pdbx_description
1 polymer ?
#
loop_
_entity_poly.entity_id
_entity_poly.type
_entity_poly.pdbx_seq_one_letter_code
_entity_poly.pdbx_strand_id
1 'polypeptide(L)'
;ICISVGMLEKDNRLKIKSFYGDDEKKLLEDFGNIFNSPRLQNIILCAHNGKEFDFPWIARRMLINGFQPPVPFQTFGKKPWEVSHLDTMELWKFGDWKSFISLELMAHIFGVPTPKDDIDGSMVAEIYYQEKDLQRIVEYCEKDVLTLANVFRKMRQEDLLTKSE
;
A
#
# COMPACT_ATOMS: atom_id res chain seq x y z
N ILE A 1 12.27 -7.29 5.27
CA ILE A 1 11.47 -6.08 4.92
C ILE A 1 10.28 -6.52 4.06
N CYS A 2 9.13 -5.84 4.10
CA CYS A 2 7.86 -6.31 3.53
C CYS A 2 7.21 -5.24 2.62
N ILE A 3 6.57 -5.67 1.52
CA ILE A 3 5.61 -4.91 0.72
C ILE A 3 4.35 -5.76 0.58
N SER A 4 3.21 -5.27 1.05
CA SER A 4 1.91 -5.93 0.88
C SER A 4 1.05 -5.19 -0.12
N VAL A 5 0.34 -5.91 -0.98
CA VAL A 5 -0.61 -5.34 -1.95
C VAL A 5 -1.94 -6.06 -1.91
N GLY A 6 -3.02 -5.29 -2.04
CA GLY A 6 -4.38 -5.79 -2.18
C GLY A 6 -4.87 -5.64 -3.61
N MET A 7 -5.46 -6.70 -4.17
CA MET A 7 -6.09 -6.70 -5.49
C MET A 7 -7.58 -7.00 -5.32
N LEU A 8 -8.43 -6.11 -5.82
CA LEU A 8 -9.87 -6.31 -5.78
C LEU A 8 -10.28 -7.41 -6.77
N GLU A 9 -10.96 -8.44 -6.27
CA GLU A 9 -11.57 -9.49 -7.08
C GLU A 9 -12.98 -9.09 -7.55
N LYS A 10 -13.52 -9.82 -8.53
CA LYS A 10 -14.83 -9.51 -9.14
C LYS A 10 -16.00 -9.68 -8.17
N ASP A 11 -15.81 -10.43 -7.10
CA ASP A 11 -16.81 -10.74 -6.08
C ASP A 11 -16.69 -9.84 -4.83
N ASN A 12 -16.00 -8.70 -4.95
CA ASN A 12 -15.75 -7.77 -3.85
C ASN A 12 -14.98 -8.40 -2.67
N ARG A 13 -14.10 -9.37 -2.94
CA ARG A 13 -13.07 -9.78 -1.99
C ARG A 13 -11.74 -9.12 -2.30
N LEU A 14 -10.94 -8.91 -1.27
CA LEU A 14 -9.59 -8.37 -1.39
C LEU A 14 -8.57 -9.50 -1.34
N LYS A 15 -7.92 -9.77 -2.46
CA LYS A 15 -6.79 -10.70 -2.52
C LYS A 15 -5.51 -9.98 -2.13
N ILE A 16 -4.96 -10.35 -0.98
CA ILE A 16 -3.72 -9.76 -0.47
C ILE A 16 -2.54 -10.66 -0.83
N LYS A 17 -1.46 -10.04 -1.29
CA LYS A 17 -0.18 -10.69 -1.55
C LYS A 17 0.94 -9.89 -0.90
N SER A 18 1.81 -10.58 -0.20
CA SER A 18 2.93 -9.99 0.53
C SER A 18 4.25 -10.46 -0.06
N PHE A 19 5.16 -9.52 -0.32
CA PHE A 19 6.53 -9.74 -0.73
C PHE A 19 7.41 -9.39 0.44
N TYR A 20 8.13 -10.37 0.98
CA TYR A 20 8.95 -10.15 2.16
C TYR A 20 10.18 -11.04 2.16
N GLY A 21 11.22 -10.57 2.83
CA GLY A 21 12.48 -11.28 2.97
C GLY A 21 13.61 -10.35 3.38
N ASP A 22 14.80 -10.93 3.56
CA ASP A 22 16.02 -10.19 3.90
C ASP A 22 16.77 -9.71 2.65
N ASP A 23 16.57 -10.37 1.50
CA ASP A 23 17.09 -9.95 0.21
C ASP A 23 16.13 -8.92 -0.42
N GLU A 24 16.47 -7.64 -0.24
CA GLU A 24 15.70 -6.53 -0.81
C GLU A 24 15.60 -6.62 -2.33
N LYS A 25 16.70 -6.97 -3.01
CA LYS A 25 16.72 -7.02 -4.47
C LYS A 25 15.70 -8.03 -4.98
N LYS A 26 15.74 -9.24 -4.44
CA LYS A 26 14.79 -10.30 -4.79
C LYS A 26 13.34 -9.88 -4.51
N LEU A 27 13.09 -9.28 -3.34
CA LEU A 27 11.76 -8.79 -2.97
C LEU A 27 11.23 -7.77 -3.99
N LEU A 28 12.05 -6.79 -4.35
CA LEU A 28 11.68 -5.74 -5.30
C LEU A 28 11.53 -6.27 -6.74
N GLU A 29 12.33 -7.25 -7.14
CA GLU A 29 12.16 -7.95 -8.42
C GLU A 29 10.84 -8.72 -8.46
N ASP A 30 10.53 -9.52 -7.43
CA ASP A 30 9.29 -10.28 -7.32
C ASP A 30 8.05 -9.37 -7.29
N PHE A 31 8.14 -8.24 -6.57
CA PHE A 31 7.12 -7.21 -6.56
C PHE A 31 6.96 -6.56 -7.94
N GLY A 32 8.05 -6.12 -8.57
CA GLY A 32 8.03 -5.49 -9.89
C GLY A 32 7.48 -6.40 -10.99
N ASN A 33 7.73 -7.71 -10.87
CA ASN A 33 7.30 -8.72 -11.84
C ASN A 33 5.77 -8.86 -11.94
N ILE A 34 4.99 -8.46 -10.93
CA ILE A 34 3.53 -8.50 -11.05
C ILE A 34 3.04 -7.60 -12.17
N PHE A 35 3.69 -6.46 -12.40
CA PHE A 35 3.31 -5.48 -13.42
C PHE A 35 3.58 -5.95 -14.85
N ASN A 36 4.28 -7.08 -15.04
CA ASN A 36 4.42 -7.72 -16.35
C ASN A 36 3.13 -8.42 -16.81
N SER A 37 2.18 -8.66 -15.89
CA SER A 37 0.88 -9.21 -16.24
C SER A 37 0.07 -8.21 -17.08
N PRO A 38 -0.55 -8.62 -18.21
CA PRO A 38 -1.46 -7.77 -18.97
C PRO A 38 -2.60 -7.19 -18.12
N ARG A 39 -3.03 -7.92 -17.09
CA ARG A 39 -4.06 -7.46 -16.13
C ARG A 39 -3.62 -6.25 -15.32
N LEU A 40 -2.31 -6.07 -15.14
CA LEU A 40 -1.73 -4.99 -14.35
C LEU A 40 -1.13 -3.84 -15.19
N GLN A 41 -1.34 -3.84 -16.52
CA GLN A 41 -0.83 -2.79 -17.41
C GLN A 41 -1.55 -1.43 -17.25
N ASN A 42 -2.85 -1.43 -16.96
CA ASN A 42 -3.68 -0.23 -16.83
C ASN A 42 -4.33 -0.13 -15.44
N ILE A 43 -3.54 -0.36 -14.39
CA ILE A 43 -4.06 -0.34 -13.02
C ILE A 43 -3.99 1.04 -12.40
N ILE A 44 -4.84 1.20 -11.40
CA ILE A 44 -4.78 2.30 -10.46
C ILE A 44 -4.15 1.78 -9.18
N LEU A 45 -3.04 2.39 -8.76
CA LEU A 45 -2.46 2.12 -7.45
C LEU A 45 -3.12 3.03 -6.42
N CYS A 46 -3.57 2.46 -5.31
CA CYS A 46 -4.17 3.21 -4.21
C CYS A 46 -3.32 3.03 -2.95
N ALA A 47 -3.07 4.12 -2.24
CA ALA A 47 -2.32 4.15 -0.99
C ALA A 47 -2.89 5.20 -0.03
N HIS A 48 -2.36 5.25 1.19
CA HIS A 48 -2.55 6.35 2.13
C HIS A 48 -1.22 7.07 2.30
N ASN A 49 -1.12 8.32 1.81
CA ASN A 49 0.14 9.06 1.70
C ASN A 49 1.20 8.41 0.78
N GLY A 50 0.80 7.52 -0.12
CA GLY A 50 1.72 6.83 -1.03
C GLY A 50 2.32 7.72 -2.10
N LYS A 51 1.68 8.83 -2.47
CA LYS A 51 2.27 9.80 -3.41
C LYS A 51 3.50 10.50 -2.84
N GLU A 52 3.54 10.74 -1.53
CA GLU A 52 4.68 11.39 -0.86
C GLU A 52 5.68 10.37 -0.29
N PHE A 53 5.27 9.11 -0.08
CA PHE A 53 6.10 8.07 0.52
C PHE A 53 6.23 6.78 -0.33
N ASP A 54 5.24 5.89 -0.31
CA ASP A 54 5.36 4.52 -0.84
C ASP A 54 5.87 4.45 -2.28
N PHE A 55 5.21 5.16 -3.20
CA PHE A 55 5.53 5.11 -4.63
C PHE A 55 6.94 5.65 -4.94
N PRO A 56 7.33 6.87 -4.51
CA PRO A 56 8.68 7.37 -4.77
C PRO A 56 9.75 6.57 -4.01
N TRP A 57 9.44 6.06 -2.82
CA TRP A 57 10.40 5.24 -2.07
C TRP A 57 10.70 3.94 -2.80
N ILE A 58 9.68 3.16 -3.18
CA ILE A 58 9.83 1.90 -3.92
C ILE A 58 10.60 2.13 -5.23
N ALA A 59 10.22 3.14 -6.01
CA ALA A 59 10.88 3.46 -7.28
C ALA A 59 12.38 3.76 -7.10
N ARG A 60 12.75 4.53 -6.06
CA ARG A 60 14.16 4.82 -5.74
C ARG A 60 14.91 3.56 -5.32
N ARG A 61 14.31 2.68 -4.52
CA ARG A 61 14.95 1.43 -4.09
C ARG A 61 15.19 0.47 -5.25
N MET A 62 14.29 0.43 -6.24
CA MET A 62 14.50 -0.34 -7.47
C MET A 62 15.71 0.19 -8.27
N LEU A 63 15.82 1.52 -8.42
CA LEU A 63 16.97 2.13 -9.10
C LEU A 63 18.29 1.86 -8.37
N ILE A 64 18.30 1.93 -7.03
CA ILE A 64 19.47 1.61 -6.20
C ILE A 64 19.91 0.15 -6.42
N ASN A 65 18.96 -0.77 -6.62
CA ASN A 65 19.23 -2.18 -6.91
C ASN A 65 19.49 -2.48 -8.41
N GLY A 66 19.55 -1.44 -9.26
CA GLY A 66 20.02 -1.54 -10.64
C GLY A 66 18.96 -1.89 -11.68
N PHE A 67 17.68 -1.73 -11.39
CA PHE A 67 16.61 -1.97 -12.38
C PHE A 67 15.55 -0.87 -12.42
N GLN A 68 14.87 -0.79 -13.57
CA GLN A 68 13.89 0.24 -13.85
C GLN A 68 12.57 -0.04 -13.09
N PRO A 69 11.97 0.98 -12.47
CA PRO A 69 10.64 0.84 -11.89
C PRO A 69 9.60 0.47 -12.95
N PRO A 70 8.55 -0.31 -12.61
CA PRO A 70 7.44 -0.57 -13.52
C PRO A 70 6.71 0.71 -13.97
N VAL A 71 6.00 0.63 -15.09
CA VAL A 71 5.31 1.78 -15.73
C VAL A 71 4.44 2.61 -14.78
N PRO A 72 3.68 2.04 -13.83
CA PRO A 72 2.91 2.83 -12.86
C PRO A 72 3.77 3.77 -12.00
N PHE A 73 5.00 3.35 -11.65
CA PHE A 73 5.93 4.12 -10.83
C PHE A 73 6.72 5.17 -11.63
N GLN A 74 6.65 5.14 -12.96
CA GLN A 74 7.30 6.11 -13.84
C GLN A 74 6.36 7.31 -14.08
N THR A 75 6.43 8.31 -13.20
CA THR A 75 5.52 9.47 -13.22
C THR A 75 6.16 10.77 -13.74
N PHE A 76 7.48 10.78 -13.98
CA PHE A 76 8.17 11.98 -14.48
C PHE A 76 7.59 12.44 -15.83
N GLY A 77 7.29 13.73 -15.96
CA GLY A 77 6.74 14.33 -17.17
C GLY A 77 5.26 14.07 -17.41
N LYS A 78 4.60 13.22 -16.61
CA LYS A 78 3.14 13.01 -16.67
C LYS A 78 2.41 14.17 -15.99
N LYS A 79 1.29 14.57 -16.59
CA LYS A 79 0.36 15.52 -15.99
C LYS A 79 -0.39 14.82 -14.83
N PRO A 80 -0.93 15.57 -13.86
CA PRO A 80 -1.60 14.97 -12.70
C PRO A 80 -2.71 13.95 -13.05
N TRP A 81 -3.46 14.18 -14.14
CA TRP A 81 -4.52 13.28 -14.60
C TRP A 81 -4.03 12.08 -15.43
N GLU A 82 -2.75 12.03 -15.80
CA GLU A 82 -2.14 10.89 -16.49
C GLU A 82 -1.51 9.90 -15.48
N VAL A 83 -1.43 10.27 -14.21
CA VAL A 83 -0.87 9.44 -13.14
C VAL A 83 -1.99 8.58 -12.54
N SER A 84 -1.91 7.27 -12.73
CA SER A 84 -2.87 6.29 -12.18
C SER A 84 -2.64 6.01 -10.68
N HIS A 85 -2.36 7.03 -9.87
CA HIS A 85 -2.21 6.91 -8.42
C HIS A 85 -3.37 7.61 -7.70
N LEU A 86 -4.08 6.86 -6.86
CA LEU A 86 -5.03 7.35 -5.88
C LEU A 86 -4.38 7.40 -4.50
N ASP A 87 -4.63 8.48 -3.77
CA ASP A 87 -4.13 8.66 -2.42
C ASP A 87 -5.28 9.07 -1.50
N THR A 88 -5.61 8.23 -0.52
CA THR A 88 -6.73 8.49 0.40
C THR A 88 -6.51 9.72 1.27
N MET A 89 -5.26 10.06 1.59
CA MET A 89 -4.94 11.28 2.34
C MET A 89 -5.17 12.52 1.45
N GLU A 90 -4.84 12.46 0.17
CA GLU A 90 -5.14 13.53 -0.78
C GLU A 90 -6.65 13.68 -1.01
N LEU A 91 -7.37 12.57 -1.20
CA LEU A 91 -8.83 12.57 -1.36
C LEU A 91 -9.54 13.18 -0.15
N TRP A 92 -9.02 12.96 1.06
CA TRP A 92 -9.56 13.52 2.30
C TRP A 92 -9.39 15.04 2.42
N LYS A 93 -8.42 15.63 1.72
CA LYS A 93 -8.13 17.07 1.86
C LYS A 93 -9.33 17.94 1.47
N PHE A 94 -10.15 17.54 0.48
CA PHE A 94 -11.24 18.38 -0.07
C PHE A 94 -10.80 19.84 -0.38
N GLY A 95 -9.54 20.04 -0.76
CA GLY A 95 -8.95 21.37 -1.00
C GLY A 95 -8.20 22.01 0.18
N ASP A 96 -8.20 21.37 1.35
CA ASP A 96 -7.38 21.78 2.50
C ASP A 96 -5.89 21.50 2.24
N TRP A 97 -5.08 22.55 2.34
CA TRP A 97 -3.64 22.50 2.14
C TRP A 97 -2.92 21.72 3.26
N LYS A 98 -3.47 21.68 4.49
CA LYS A 98 -2.79 21.11 5.67
C LYS A 98 -3.62 20.04 6.38
N SER A 99 -4.20 19.11 5.63
CA SER A 99 -4.84 17.93 6.22
C SER A 99 -3.88 16.75 6.23
N PHE A 100 -3.21 16.54 7.37
CA PHE A 100 -2.55 15.27 7.67
C PHE A 100 -3.43 14.49 8.65
N ILE A 101 -3.75 13.26 8.29
CA ILE A 101 -4.57 12.35 9.08
C ILE A 101 -3.98 10.97 8.92
N SER A 102 -3.84 10.20 10.01
CA SER A 102 -3.37 8.83 9.94
C SER A 102 -4.45 7.90 9.38
N LEU A 103 -4.03 6.78 8.78
CA LEU A 103 -4.93 5.74 8.33
C LEU A 103 -5.79 5.21 9.49
N GLU A 104 -5.19 5.03 10.67
CA GLU A 104 -5.86 4.58 11.88
C GLU A 104 -6.99 5.53 12.30
N LEU A 105 -6.72 6.84 12.35
CA LEU A 105 -7.74 7.83 12.71
C LEU A 105 -8.86 7.85 11.66
N MET A 106 -8.52 7.73 10.38
CA MET A 106 -9.51 7.68 9.31
C MET A 106 -10.38 6.41 9.41
N ALA A 107 -9.78 5.26 9.72
CA ALA A 107 -10.51 4.01 9.95
C ALA A 107 -11.47 4.14 11.14
N HIS A 108 -11.02 4.76 12.24
CA HIS A 108 -11.85 5.02 13.40
C HIS A 108 -13.06 5.91 13.06
N ILE A 109 -12.84 7.02 12.35
CA ILE A 109 -13.90 7.95 11.92
C ILE A 109 -14.95 7.24 11.05
N PHE A 110 -14.51 6.37 10.14
CA PHE A 110 -15.42 5.63 9.26
C PHE A 110 -16.02 4.36 9.87
N GLY A 111 -15.70 4.05 11.13
CA GLY A 111 -16.14 2.81 11.78
C GLY A 111 -15.62 1.54 11.09
N VAL A 112 -14.48 1.63 10.41
CA VAL A 112 -13.79 0.46 9.84
C VAL A 112 -13.12 -0.27 11.00
N PRO A 113 -13.42 -1.57 11.20
CA PRO A 113 -12.78 -2.33 12.26
C PRO A 113 -11.29 -2.42 11.95
N THR A 114 -10.49 -1.77 12.79
CA THR A 114 -9.06 -2.03 12.85
C THR A 114 -8.83 -3.18 13.81
N PRO A 115 -8.01 -4.18 13.47
CA PRO A 115 -7.49 -5.07 14.48
C PRO A 115 -6.77 -4.20 15.54
N LYS A 116 -7.02 -4.49 16.82
CA LYS A 116 -6.22 -3.91 17.90
C LYS A 116 -4.82 -4.51 17.78
N ASP A 117 -3.95 -3.82 17.06
CA ASP A 117 -2.60 -4.27 16.85
C ASP A 117 -1.69 -3.74 17.97
N ASP A 118 -0.75 -4.60 18.34
CA ASP A 118 0.31 -4.36 19.31
C ASP A 118 1.58 -3.80 18.65
N ILE A 119 1.49 -3.45 17.36
CA ILE A 119 2.58 -2.98 16.51
C ILE A 119 2.14 -1.72 15.77
N ASP A 120 3.02 -0.73 15.73
CA ASP A 120 2.94 0.41 14.82
C ASP A 120 4.22 0.55 13.98
N GLY A 121 4.21 1.46 13.00
CA GLY A 121 5.32 1.66 12.08
C GLY A 121 6.67 2.00 12.74
N SER A 122 6.68 2.57 13.95
CA SER A 122 7.91 2.86 14.71
C SER A 122 8.57 1.60 15.28
N MET A 123 7.79 0.54 15.50
CA MET A 123 8.24 -0.72 16.10
C MET A 123 8.84 -1.69 15.07
N VAL A 124 8.60 -1.47 13.78
CA VAL A 124 9.04 -2.36 12.68
C VAL A 124 10.56 -2.62 12.72
N ALA A 125 11.36 -1.61 13.02
CA ALA A 125 12.82 -1.74 13.09
C ALA A 125 13.25 -2.66 14.25
N GLU A 126 12.66 -2.51 15.43
CA GLU A 126 12.94 -3.35 16.59
C GLU A 126 12.54 -4.80 16.33
N ILE A 127 11.32 -5.02 15.83
CA ILE A 127 10.80 -6.35 15.51
C ILE A 127 11.69 -7.06 14.48
N TYR A 128 12.13 -6.34 13.44
CA TYR A 128 12.97 -6.92 12.40
C TYR A 128 14.40 -7.19 12.87
N TYR A 129 15.05 -6.24 13.54
CA TYR A 129 16.47 -6.37 13.88
C TYR A 129 16.73 -7.10 15.20
N GLN A 130 15.84 -6.99 16.17
CA GLN A 130 16.00 -7.56 17.51
C GLN A 130 15.17 -8.82 17.70
N GLU A 131 13.85 -8.74 17.50
CA GLU A 131 12.95 -9.88 17.71
C GLU A 131 13.07 -10.95 16.63
N LYS A 132 13.53 -10.56 15.43
CA LYS A 132 13.62 -11.41 14.23
C LYS A 132 12.28 -11.98 13.78
N ASP A 133 11.19 -11.28 14.06
CA ASP A 133 9.84 -11.71 13.70
C ASP A 133 9.34 -11.00 12.43
N LEU A 134 9.83 -11.47 11.28
CA LEU A 134 9.39 -10.96 9.99
C LEU A 134 7.91 -11.26 9.71
N GLN A 135 7.37 -12.35 10.27
CA GLN A 135 5.99 -12.77 10.03
C GLN A 135 5.00 -11.79 10.67
N ARG A 136 5.30 -11.30 11.87
CA ARG A 136 4.51 -10.25 12.54
C ARG A 136 4.45 -8.96 11.72
N ILE A 137 5.55 -8.59 11.06
CA ILE A 137 5.58 -7.42 10.15
C ILE A 137 4.70 -7.67 8.92
N VAL A 138 4.71 -8.87 8.36
CA VAL A 138 3.85 -9.24 7.22
C VAL A 138 2.38 -9.11 7.61
N GLU A 139 1.98 -9.69 8.74
CA GLU A 139 0.60 -9.64 9.23
C GLU A 139 0.12 -8.20 9.45
N TYR A 140 0.98 -7.36 10.04
CA TYR A 140 0.72 -5.93 10.18
C TYR A 140 0.49 -5.25 8.83
N CYS A 141 1.39 -5.43 7.86
CA CYS A 141 1.23 -4.84 6.52
C CYS A 141 -0.04 -5.33 5.79
N GLU A 142 -0.40 -6.59 5.94
CA GLU A 142 -1.63 -7.13 5.34
C GLU A 142 -2.90 -6.51 5.94
N LYS A 143 -2.92 -6.30 7.26
CA LYS A 143 -4.01 -5.64 7.97
C LYS A 143 -4.15 -4.17 7.56
N ASP A 144 -3.04 -3.45 7.40
CA ASP A 144 -3.02 -2.08 6.91
C ASP A 144 -3.56 -1.98 5.49
N VAL A 145 -3.21 -2.91 4.60
CA VAL A 145 -3.75 -2.98 3.23
C VAL A 145 -5.27 -3.21 3.24
N LEU A 146 -5.78 -4.10 4.09
CA LEU A 146 -7.22 -4.31 4.22
C LEU A 146 -7.93 -3.06 4.77
N THR A 147 -7.35 -2.42 5.78
CA THR A 147 -7.87 -1.20 6.39
C THR A 147 -7.92 -0.06 5.38
N LEU A 148 -6.84 0.16 4.62
CA LEU A 148 -6.77 1.13 3.52
C LEU A 148 -7.89 0.90 2.50
N ALA A 149 -8.06 -0.33 2.03
CA ALA A 149 -9.08 -0.64 1.03
C ALA A 149 -10.50 -0.36 1.57
N ASN A 150 -10.75 -0.69 2.83
CA ASN A 150 -12.02 -0.45 3.50
C ASN A 150 -12.29 1.03 3.78
N VAL A 151 -11.28 1.79 4.18
CA VAL A 151 -11.35 3.26 4.30
C VAL A 151 -11.71 3.87 2.95
N PHE A 152 -11.05 3.46 1.88
CA PHE A 152 -11.36 3.94 0.54
C PHE A 152 -12.80 3.60 0.12
N ARG A 153 -13.31 2.41 0.45
CA ARG A 153 -14.73 2.05 0.23
C ARG A 153 -15.68 2.91 1.03
N LYS A 154 -15.37 3.21 2.29
CA LYS A 154 -16.20 4.11 3.11
C LYS A 154 -16.21 5.55 2.59
N MET A 155 -15.10 6.06 2.05
CA MET A 155 -15.10 7.34 1.34
C MET A 155 -16.04 7.34 0.13
N ARG A 156 -16.25 6.18 -0.49
CA ARG A 156 -17.19 5.96 -1.60
C ARG A 156 -18.60 5.54 -1.18
N GLN A 157 -18.88 5.48 0.13
CA GLN A 157 -20.16 5.02 0.69
C GLN A 157 -20.50 3.57 0.33
N GLU A 158 -19.50 2.70 0.30
CA GLU A 158 -19.64 1.27 -0.01
C GLU A 158 -19.47 0.38 1.23
N ASP A 159 -19.90 -0.88 1.11
CA ASP A 159 -19.70 -1.91 2.13
C ASP A 159 -18.23 -2.27 2.32
N LEU A 160 -17.92 -2.93 3.44
CA LEU A 160 -16.56 -3.42 3.70
C LEU A 160 -16.22 -4.62 2.81
N LEU A 161 -14.95 -4.75 2.46
CA LEU A 161 -14.35 -5.94 1.87
C LEU A 161 -13.94 -6.91 2.96
N THR A 162 -13.96 -8.20 2.61
CA THR A 162 -13.29 -9.26 3.34
C THR A 162 -12.05 -9.72 2.57
N LYS A 163 -11.05 -10.22 3.30
CA LYS A 163 -9.87 -10.86 2.71
C LYS A 163 -10.30 -12.15 2.00
N SER A 164 -9.80 -12.41 0.80
CA SER A 164 -9.98 -13.71 0.15
C SER A 164 -9.16 -14.77 0.90
N GLU A 165 -9.73 -15.95 1.11
CA GLU A 165 -8.98 -17.14 1.56
C GLU A 165 -7.86 -17.52 0.58
#